data_AF-A0A4Q5LK60-F1
#
_entry.id   AF-A0A4Q5LK60-F1
#
_cell.length_a   1.000
_cell.length_b   1.000
_cell.length_c   1.000
_cell.angle_alpha   90.00
_cell.angle_beta   90.00
_cell.angle_gamma   90.00
#
_symmetry.space_group_name_H-M   'P 1'
#
loop_
_entity.id
_entity.type
_entity.pdbx_description
1 polymer ?
#
loop_
_entity_poly.entity_id
_entity_poly.type
_entity_poly.pdbx_seq_one_letter_code
_entity_poly.pdbx_strand_id
1 'polypeptide(L)'
;MKYLLFLILFPVAVVAQKTKGRFVGDVVAQWLDNGRSMKLNKEFGYIDPNGKKWDVPKNTIVDGASIPQIFWTIIGGPFEGTYRNASVVHDYYCVVKTEDWKDVHLMFYNACLTGGTNLIKAKIMYAAVYAGGPRWRIDMSKSHGGNSVKMMAQRAIVSEDKLTEINKWIEKNNPSLEDINNKLDKIVVVEDKVLKL
;
A
#
# COMPACT_ATOMS: atom_id res chain seq x y z
N MET A 1 58.11 -35.37 4.28
CA MET A 1 57.48 -34.04 4.46
C MET A 1 56.03 -34.14 4.01
N LYS A 2 55.06 -34.06 4.93
CA LYS A 2 53.61 -34.10 4.62
C LYS A 2 53.07 -32.68 4.78
N TYR A 3 52.63 -32.07 3.69
CA TYR A 3 51.93 -30.78 3.71
C TYR A 3 50.46 -31.01 4.07
N LEU A 4 50.01 -30.38 5.15
CA LEU A 4 48.61 -30.38 5.57
C LEU A 4 47.92 -29.17 4.93
N LEU A 5 47.00 -29.42 3.99
CA LEU A 5 46.23 -28.40 3.29
C LEU A 5 45.02 -28.02 4.15
N PHE A 6 45.00 -26.82 4.73
CA PHE A 6 43.83 -26.28 5.43
C PHE A 6 42.89 -25.65 4.39
N LEU A 7 41.76 -26.30 4.13
CA LEU A 7 40.66 -25.75 3.34
C LEU A 7 39.85 -24.79 4.23
N ILE A 8 40.06 -23.49 4.04
CA ILE A 8 39.27 -22.44 4.70
C ILE A 8 37.95 -22.32 3.92
N LEU A 9 36.85 -22.83 4.48
CA LEU A 9 35.50 -22.55 4.01
C LEU A 9 35.07 -21.17 4.49
N PHE A 10 35.04 -20.19 3.59
CA PHE A 10 34.36 -18.92 3.83
C PHE A 10 32.85 -19.10 3.63
N PRO A 11 32.00 -18.75 4.61
CA PRO A 11 30.56 -18.76 4.41
C PRO A 11 30.19 -17.65 3.41
N VAL A 12 29.70 -18.03 2.24
CA VAL A 12 29.13 -17.08 1.28
C VAL A 12 27.77 -16.67 1.79
N ALA A 13 27.68 -15.47 2.35
CA ALA A 13 26.40 -14.85 2.66
C ALA A 13 25.67 -14.54 1.35
N VAL A 14 24.60 -15.28 1.05
CA VAL A 14 23.69 -14.95 -0.06
C VAL A 14 22.87 -13.73 0.36
N VAL A 15 23.25 -12.55 -0.11
CA VAL A 15 22.44 -11.35 0.03
C VAL A 15 21.34 -11.42 -1.01
N ALA A 16 20.08 -11.57 -0.58
CA ALA A 16 18.94 -11.54 -1.48
C ALA A 16 18.85 -10.17 -2.17
N GLN A 17 19.00 -10.14 -3.50
CA GLN A 17 18.91 -8.91 -4.28
C GLN A 17 17.45 -8.49 -4.42
N LYS A 18 17.10 -7.33 -3.86
CA LYS A 18 15.74 -6.76 -3.97
C LYS A 18 15.47 -6.41 -5.44
N THR A 19 14.57 -7.15 -6.08
CA THR A 19 14.23 -6.93 -7.49
C THR A 19 13.41 -5.66 -7.66
N LYS A 20 13.42 -5.04 -8.86
CA LYS A 20 12.47 -3.96 -9.16
C LYS A 20 11.07 -4.59 -9.33
N GLY A 21 10.06 -3.97 -8.72
CA GLY A 21 8.68 -4.42 -8.90
C GLY A 21 8.19 -4.28 -10.35
N ARG A 22 7.12 -4.99 -10.70
CA ARG A 22 6.53 -4.97 -12.05
C ARG A 22 5.02 -5.23 -12.02
N PHE A 23 4.29 -4.63 -12.95
CA PHE A 23 2.89 -4.99 -13.18
C PHE A 23 2.76 -6.30 -13.96
N VAL A 24 1.62 -6.97 -13.79
CA VAL A 24 1.24 -8.20 -14.49
C VAL A 24 -0.06 -7.93 -15.24
N GLY A 25 0.01 -8.01 -16.58
CA GLY A 25 -1.11 -7.66 -17.46
C GLY A 25 -1.30 -6.14 -17.61
N ASP A 26 -2.40 -5.78 -18.26
CA ASP A 26 -2.84 -4.41 -18.48
C ASP A 26 -4.18 -4.16 -17.79
N VAL A 27 -4.40 -2.93 -17.32
CA VAL A 27 -5.71 -2.50 -16.82
C VAL A 27 -6.66 -2.34 -18.01
N VAL A 28 -7.44 -3.39 -18.27
CA VAL A 28 -8.54 -3.37 -19.24
C VAL A 28 -9.85 -3.30 -18.46
N ALA A 29 -10.57 -2.19 -18.55
CA ALA A 29 -11.75 -1.92 -17.73
C ALA A 29 -12.88 -1.25 -18.54
N GLN A 30 -14.10 -1.34 -18.00
CA GLN A 30 -15.25 -0.56 -18.44
C GLN A 30 -15.73 0.36 -17.31
N TRP A 31 -16.08 1.59 -17.63
CA TRP A 31 -16.73 2.51 -16.68
C TRP A 31 -18.14 2.01 -16.36
N LEU A 32 -18.55 2.18 -15.11
CA LEU A 32 -19.92 1.95 -14.67
C LEU A 32 -20.71 3.27 -14.66
N ASP A 33 -22.03 3.18 -14.79
CA ASP A 33 -22.93 4.35 -14.94
C ASP A 33 -22.98 5.27 -13.71
N ASN A 34 -22.31 4.91 -12.61
CA ASN A 34 -22.22 5.70 -11.39
C ASN A 34 -21.20 6.86 -11.46
N GLY A 35 -20.53 7.03 -12.61
CA GLY A 35 -19.63 8.15 -12.88
C GLY A 35 -18.29 8.11 -12.15
N ARG A 36 -17.96 6.99 -11.48
CA ARG A 36 -16.73 6.87 -10.67
C ARG A 36 -16.04 5.52 -10.77
N SER A 37 -16.82 4.44 -10.78
CA SER A 37 -16.29 3.10 -10.68
C SER A 37 -15.96 2.51 -12.04
N MET A 38 -14.92 1.68 -12.08
CA MET A 38 -14.57 0.84 -13.21
C MET A 38 -14.66 -0.62 -12.81
N LYS A 39 -15.15 -1.47 -13.73
CA LYS A 39 -15.08 -2.92 -13.61
C LYS A 39 -13.95 -3.46 -14.50
N LEU A 40 -13.06 -4.26 -13.93
CA LEU A 40 -12.00 -4.93 -14.70
C LEU A 40 -12.59 -6.00 -15.62
N ASN A 41 -12.18 -5.98 -16.88
CA ASN A 41 -12.55 -6.97 -17.91
C ASN A 41 -11.52 -8.10 -18.03
N LYS A 42 -10.31 -7.91 -17.51
CA LYS A 42 -9.24 -8.91 -17.39
C LYS A 42 -8.68 -8.90 -15.97
N GLU A 43 -8.01 -9.98 -15.59
CA GLU A 43 -7.17 -9.97 -14.40
C GLU A 43 -6.01 -8.99 -14.57
N PHE A 44 -5.54 -8.47 -13.44
CA PHE A 44 -4.41 -7.56 -13.36
C PHE A 44 -3.60 -7.88 -12.10
N GLY A 45 -2.38 -7.37 -11.97
CA GLY A 45 -1.65 -7.55 -10.72
C GLY A 45 -0.34 -6.79 -10.65
N TYR A 46 0.32 -6.94 -9.51
CA TYR A 46 1.62 -6.35 -9.22
C TYR A 46 2.52 -7.36 -8.51
N ILE A 47 3.79 -7.42 -8.90
CA ILE A 47 4.83 -8.12 -8.15
C ILE A 47 5.70 -7.07 -7.48
N ASP A 48 5.74 -7.09 -6.16
CA ASP A 48 6.50 -6.12 -5.39
C ASP A 48 8.01 -6.41 -5.40
N PRO A 49 8.85 -5.48 -4.90
CA PRO A 49 10.30 -5.67 -4.90
C PRO A 49 10.82 -6.89 -4.11
N ASN A 50 10.00 -7.44 -3.20
CA ASN A 50 10.29 -8.64 -2.43
C ASN A 50 9.81 -9.92 -3.15
N GLY A 51 9.20 -9.80 -4.33
CA GLY A 51 8.68 -10.91 -5.12
C GLY A 51 7.27 -11.36 -4.74
N LYS A 52 6.60 -10.68 -3.80
CA LYS A 52 5.21 -11.01 -3.44
C LYS A 52 4.27 -10.59 -4.57
N LYS A 53 3.32 -11.47 -4.90
CA LYS A 53 2.27 -11.22 -5.90
C LYS A 53 1.05 -10.60 -5.25
N TRP A 54 0.51 -9.59 -5.92
CA TRP A 54 -0.68 -8.83 -5.55
C TRP A 54 -1.65 -8.91 -6.73
N ASP A 55 -2.46 -9.96 -6.75
CA ASP A 55 -3.34 -10.29 -7.87
C ASP A 55 -4.71 -9.65 -7.70
N VAL A 56 -5.26 -9.13 -8.79
CA VAL A 56 -6.58 -8.49 -8.85
C VAL A 56 -7.45 -9.26 -9.86
N PRO A 57 -8.51 -9.95 -9.40
CA PRO A 57 -9.36 -10.73 -10.27
C PRO A 57 -10.09 -9.91 -11.34
N LYS A 58 -10.41 -10.57 -12.46
CA LYS A 58 -11.40 -10.07 -13.41
C LYS A 58 -12.73 -9.79 -12.69
N ASN A 59 -13.49 -8.81 -13.20
CA ASN A 59 -14.75 -8.32 -12.65
C ASN A 59 -14.63 -7.56 -11.32
N THR A 60 -13.42 -7.35 -10.79
CA THR A 60 -13.20 -6.43 -9.66
C THR A 60 -13.71 -5.04 -10.01
N ILE A 61 -14.45 -4.44 -9.09
CA ILE A 61 -14.92 -3.05 -9.18
C ILE A 61 -13.98 -2.20 -8.33
N VAL A 62 -13.38 -1.18 -8.95
CA VAL A 62 -12.51 -0.20 -8.30
C VAL A 62 -13.07 1.20 -8.54
N ASP A 63 -12.86 2.13 -7.62
CA ASP A 63 -13.47 3.48 -7.65
C ASP A 63 -12.45 4.61 -7.45
N GLY A 64 -11.17 4.27 -7.33
CA GLY A 64 -10.06 5.19 -7.12
C GLY A 64 -10.16 5.92 -5.78
N ALA A 65 -11.00 5.47 -4.86
CA ALA A 65 -11.36 6.18 -3.64
C ALA A 65 -10.50 5.83 -2.42
N SER A 66 -9.61 4.85 -2.53
CA SER A 66 -8.75 4.44 -1.42
C SER A 66 -7.76 5.53 -0.98
N ILE A 67 -7.51 6.54 -1.83
CA ILE A 67 -6.80 7.75 -1.45
C ILE A 67 -7.79 8.84 -1.06
N PRO A 68 -7.76 9.36 0.18
CA PRO A 68 -8.75 10.35 0.64
C PRO A 68 -8.77 11.60 -0.24
N GLN A 69 -9.97 12.09 -0.54
CA GLN A 69 -10.20 13.22 -1.46
C GLN A 69 -9.42 14.48 -1.09
N ILE A 70 -9.17 14.69 0.21
CA ILE A 70 -8.39 15.82 0.71
C ILE A 70 -6.97 15.86 0.14
N PHE A 71 -6.46 14.73 -0.34
CA PHE A 71 -5.13 14.65 -0.93
C PHE A 71 -5.11 14.86 -2.44
N TRP A 72 -6.27 14.87 -3.12
CA TRP A 72 -6.35 14.93 -4.58
C TRP A 72 -5.79 16.24 -5.16
N THR A 73 -5.87 17.34 -4.40
CA THR A 73 -5.28 18.64 -4.78
C THR A 73 -3.74 18.59 -4.84
N ILE A 74 -3.11 17.66 -4.14
CA ILE A 74 -1.66 17.55 -4.00
C ILE A 74 -1.11 16.43 -4.90
N ILE A 75 -1.84 15.32 -5.02
CA ILE A 75 -1.34 14.10 -5.67
C ILE A 75 -1.90 13.91 -7.09
N GLY A 76 -3.04 14.54 -7.42
CA GLY A 76 -3.84 14.27 -8.62
C GLY A 76 -5.17 13.55 -8.28
N GLY A 77 -6.13 13.59 -9.20
CA GLY A 77 -7.42 12.92 -9.08
C GLY A 77 -7.33 11.39 -9.21
N PRO A 78 -8.41 10.64 -8.92
CA PRO A 78 -8.40 9.19 -9.08
C PRO A 78 -8.07 8.79 -10.53
N PHE A 79 -7.31 7.71 -10.69
CA PHE A 79 -6.90 7.18 -12.00
C PHE A 79 -6.08 8.13 -12.88
N GLU A 80 -5.40 9.12 -12.31
CA GLU A 80 -4.56 10.03 -13.09
C GLU A 80 -3.08 9.57 -13.14
N GLY A 81 -2.41 9.97 -14.22
CA GLY A 81 -0.95 9.88 -14.34
C GLY A 81 -0.36 8.48 -14.11
N THR A 82 0.86 8.49 -13.57
CA THR A 82 1.75 7.32 -13.43
C THR A 82 1.35 6.34 -12.32
N TYR A 83 0.32 6.66 -11.51
CA TYR A 83 -0.12 5.79 -10.39
C TYR A 83 -1.46 5.10 -10.64
N ARG A 84 -2.11 5.30 -11.80
CA ARG A 84 -3.38 4.65 -12.15
C ARG A 84 -3.35 3.13 -11.94
N ASN A 85 -2.29 2.46 -12.38
CA ASN A 85 -2.15 1.02 -12.21
C ASN A 85 -1.98 0.63 -10.73
N ALA A 86 -1.27 1.45 -9.95
CA ALA A 86 -1.09 1.23 -8.52
C ALA A 86 -2.42 1.34 -7.75
N SER A 87 -3.29 2.29 -8.13
CA SER A 87 -4.57 2.48 -7.45
C SER A 87 -5.52 1.30 -7.62
N VAL A 88 -5.49 0.59 -8.76
CA VAL A 88 -6.32 -0.61 -8.98
C VAL A 88 -6.00 -1.71 -7.97
N VAL A 89 -4.71 -1.99 -7.76
CA VAL A 89 -4.27 -3.00 -6.79
C VAL A 89 -4.57 -2.54 -5.37
N HIS A 90 -4.30 -1.27 -5.06
CA HIS A 90 -4.57 -0.71 -3.75
C HIS A 90 -6.05 -0.74 -3.36
N ASP A 91 -6.95 -0.30 -4.26
CA ASP A 91 -8.41 -0.34 -4.05
C ASP A 91 -8.89 -1.76 -3.72
N TYR A 92 -8.47 -2.75 -4.51
CA TYR A 92 -8.84 -4.15 -4.31
C TYR A 92 -8.44 -4.64 -2.91
N TYR A 93 -7.18 -4.43 -2.53
CA TYR A 93 -6.67 -4.90 -1.23
C TYR A 93 -7.22 -4.11 -0.03
N CYS A 94 -7.60 -2.83 -0.19
CA CYS A 94 -8.33 -2.09 0.83
C CYS A 94 -9.77 -2.61 1.04
N VAL A 95 -10.37 -3.26 0.04
CA VAL A 95 -11.69 -3.88 0.14
C VAL A 95 -11.60 -5.29 0.73
N VAL A 96 -10.75 -6.16 0.17
CA VAL A 96 -10.68 -7.58 0.60
C VAL A 96 -9.93 -7.76 1.91
N LYS A 97 -8.99 -6.86 2.24
CA LYS A 97 -8.29 -6.80 3.53
C LYS A 97 -7.64 -8.12 3.95
N THR A 98 -7.15 -8.87 2.97
CA THR A 98 -6.48 -10.17 3.18
C THR A 98 -5.02 -10.02 3.62
N GLU A 99 -4.53 -8.79 3.74
CA GLU A 99 -3.13 -8.43 4.04
C GLU A 99 -3.10 -7.36 5.13
N ASP A 100 -1.96 -7.13 5.78
CA ASP A 100 -1.83 -6.01 6.73
C ASP A 100 -1.97 -4.67 5.99
N TRP A 101 -2.69 -3.71 6.59
CA TRP A 101 -2.94 -2.42 5.94
C TRP A 101 -1.65 -1.64 5.66
N LYS A 102 -0.60 -1.81 6.49
CA LYS A 102 0.71 -1.18 6.26
C LYS A 102 1.38 -1.79 5.03
N ASP A 103 1.27 -3.11 4.85
CA ASP A 103 1.82 -3.79 3.68
C ASP A 103 1.07 -3.38 2.39
N VAL A 104 -0.26 -3.20 2.46
CA VAL A 104 -1.06 -2.70 1.34
C VAL A 104 -0.64 -1.29 0.93
N HIS A 105 -0.44 -0.38 1.89
CA HIS A 105 0.02 0.99 1.60
C HIS A 105 1.48 1.04 1.12
N LEU A 106 2.35 0.18 1.66
CA LEU A 106 3.73 0.04 1.18
C LEU A 106 3.77 -0.54 -0.25
N MET A 107 2.90 -1.50 -0.56
CA MET A 107 2.73 -2.00 -1.93
C MET A 107 2.33 -0.87 -2.87
N PHE A 108 1.37 -0.04 -2.49
CA PHE A 108 0.97 1.12 -3.30
C PHE A 108 2.13 2.06 -3.59
N TYR A 109 2.96 2.38 -2.59
CA TYR A 109 4.19 3.17 -2.79
C TYR A 109 5.13 2.54 -3.84
N ASN A 110 5.41 1.24 -3.71
CA ASN A 110 6.30 0.55 -4.64
C ASN A 110 5.70 0.48 -6.07
N ALA A 111 4.39 0.26 -6.17
CA ALA A 111 3.67 0.25 -7.44
C ALA A 111 3.67 1.64 -8.10
N CYS A 112 3.53 2.73 -7.32
CA CYS A 112 3.69 4.09 -7.82
C CYS A 112 5.07 4.32 -8.44
N LEU A 113 6.15 3.93 -7.75
CA LEU A 113 7.52 4.02 -8.29
C LEU A 113 7.68 3.17 -9.57
N THR A 114 7.06 1.98 -9.59
CA THR A 114 7.09 1.08 -10.75
C THR A 114 6.39 1.71 -11.96
N GLY A 115 5.27 2.40 -11.73
CA GLY A 115 4.50 3.11 -12.75
C GLY A 115 5.15 4.42 -13.23
N GLY A 116 6.28 4.83 -12.66
CA GLY A 116 7.03 6.02 -13.06
C GLY A 116 6.72 7.28 -12.24
N THR A 117 5.95 7.17 -11.16
CA THR A 117 5.79 8.28 -10.21
C THR A 117 7.14 8.61 -9.59
N ASN A 118 7.55 9.88 -9.62
CA ASN A 118 8.82 10.30 -9.02
C ASN A 118 8.84 10.02 -7.50
N LEU A 119 10.04 9.88 -6.95
CA LEU A 119 10.27 9.45 -5.56
C LEU A 119 9.54 10.32 -4.53
N ILE A 120 9.65 11.65 -4.65
CA ILE A 120 9.04 12.58 -3.69
C ILE A 120 7.51 12.48 -3.74
N LYS A 121 6.94 12.49 -4.95
CA LYS A 121 5.50 12.34 -5.15
C LYS A 121 4.99 10.99 -4.63
N ALA A 122 5.72 9.90 -4.83
CA ALA A 122 5.39 8.59 -4.28
C ALA A 122 5.40 8.59 -2.75
N LYS A 123 6.37 9.26 -2.10
CA LYS A 123 6.42 9.41 -0.64
C LYS A 123 5.25 10.23 -0.09
N ILE A 124 4.86 11.30 -0.77
CA ILE A 124 3.67 12.10 -0.41
C ILE A 124 2.40 11.25 -0.52
N MET A 125 2.25 10.51 -1.62
CA MET A 125 1.15 9.57 -1.81
C MET A 125 1.11 8.48 -0.73
N TYR A 126 2.26 7.93 -0.37
CA TYR A 126 2.39 6.97 0.73
C TYR A 126 1.96 7.59 2.06
N ALA A 127 2.44 8.80 2.38
CA ALA A 127 2.06 9.50 3.61
C ALA A 127 0.54 9.74 3.68
N ALA A 128 -0.08 10.09 2.54
CA ALA A 128 -1.53 10.29 2.44
C ALA A 128 -2.33 9.02 2.77
N VAL A 129 -2.01 7.89 2.13
CA VAL A 129 -2.71 6.62 2.42
C VAL A 129 -2.37 6.08 3.80
N TYR A 130 -1.13 6.24 4.27
CA TYR A 130 -0.76 5.84 5.62
C TYR A 130 -1.56 6.64 6.66
N ALA A 131 -1.70 7.95 6.48
CA ALA A 131 -2.34 8.82 7.46
C ALA A 131 -3.88 8.79 7.42
N GLY A 132 -4.49 8.60 6.25
CA GLY A 132 -5.95 8.71 6.08
C GLY A 132 -6.61 7.55 5.34
N GLY A 133 -5.85 6.57 4.86
CA GLY A 133 -6.38 5.38 4.19
C GLY A 133 -7.10 4.43 5.13
N PRO A 134 -7.87 3.46 4.58
CA PRO A 134 -8.54 2.44 5.39
C PRO A 134 -7.54 1.61 6.18
N ARG A 135 -7.83 1.39 7.46
CA ARG A 135 -7.06 0.52 8.35
C ARG A 135 -7.93 -0.60 8.88
N TRP A 136 -7.33 -1.74 9.18
CA TRP A 136 -8.05 -2.87 9.77
C TRP A 136 -7.12 -3.68 10.68
N ARG A 137 -7.72 -4.36 11.65
CA ARG A 137 -7.05 -5.34 12.49
C ARG A 137 -7.87 -6.62 12.58
N ILE A 138 -7.18 -7.73 12.78
CA ILE A 138 -7.79 -9.02 13.07
C ILE A 138 -7.94 -9.13 14.58
N ASP A 139 -9.18 -9.13 15.07
CA ASP A 139 -9.49 -9.47 16.46
C ASP A 139 -9.76 -10.97 16.57
N MET A 140 -8.92 -11.63 17.37
CA MET A 140 -8.97 -13.07 17.68
C MET A 140 -9.69 -13.34 19.01
N SER A 141 -10.55 -12.42 19.48
CA SER A 141 -11.26 -12.59 20.74
C SER A 141 -12.01 -13.93 20.82
N LYS A 142 -11.79 -14.66 21.93
CA LYS A 142 -12.44 -15.94 22.20
C LYS A 142 -13.91 -15.71 22.52
N SER A 143 -14.79 -16.07 21.59
CA SER A 143 -16.21 -16.23 21.87
C SER A 143 -16.43 -17.52 22.68
N HIS A 144 -17.35 -17.50 23.65
CA HIS A 144 -17.70 -18.63 24.54
C HIS A 144 -18.37 -19.83 23.83
N GLY A 145 -18.08 -20.05 22.54
CA GLY A 145 -18.57 -21.17 21.73
C GLY A 145 -17.73 -21.49 20.49
N GLY A 146 -16.54 -20.89 20.34
CA GLY A 146 -15.64 -21.13 19.20
C GLY A 146 -14.72 -19.94 18.90
N ASN A 147 -13.66 -20.17 18.14
CA ASN A 147 -12.80 -19.10 17.62
C ASN A 147 -13.56 -18.33 16.54
N SER A 148 -14.10 -17.14 16.87
CA SER A 148 -14.66 -16.22 15.87
C SER A 148 -13.59 -15.19 15.51
N VAL A 149 -13.09 -15.23 14.27
CA VAL A 149 -12.21 -14.18 13.74
C VAL A 149 -13.08 -12.99 13.33
N LYS A 150 -12.89 -11.83 13.95
CA LYS A 150 -13.57 -10.59 13.57
C LYS A 150 -12.58 -9.59 12.99
N MET A 151 -12.88 -9.08 11.81
CA MET A 151 -12.12 -7.96 11.24
C MET A 151 -12.72 -6.64 11.71
N MET A 152 -11.93 -5.82 12.39
CA MET A 152 -12.34 -4.48 12.81
C MET A 152 -11.73 -3.45 11.88
N ALA A 153 -12.55 -2.56 11.31
CA ALA A 153 -12.02 -1.37 10.67
C ALA A 153 -11.57 -0.37 11.73
N GLN A 154 -10.56 0.40 11.35
CA GLN A 154 -10.09 1.51 12.15
C GLN A 154 -10.16 2.78 11.30
N ARG A 155 -10.70 3.84 11.89
CA ARG A 155 -10.75 5.15 11.28
C ARG A 155 -9.51 5.93 11.70
N ALA A 156 -8.70 6.31 10.73
CA ALA A 156 -7.59 7.23 10.93
C ALA A 156 -8.09 8.68 10.85
N ILE A 157 -7.71 9.50 11.82
CA ILE A 157 -8.09 10.91 11.92
C ILE A 157 -6.82 11.74 12.03
N VAL A 158 -6.69 12.71 11.13
CA VAL A 158 -5.58 13.66 11.07
C VAL A 158 -6.10 14.97 10.46
N SER A 159 -5.65 16.11 10.97
CA SER A 159 -6.06 17.40 10.42
C SER A 159 -5.32 17.71 9.12
N GLU A 160 -5.98 18.43 8.22
CA GLU A 160 -5.44 18.84 6.92
C GLU A 160 -4.17 19.70 7.06
N ASP A 161 -4.11 20.60 8.05
CA ASP A 161 -2.94 21.44 8.33
C ASP A 161 -1.70 20.60 8.62
N LYS A 162 -1.85 19.58 9.47
CA LYS A 162 -0.75 18.67 9.83
C LYS A 162 -0.28 17.85 8.63
N LEU A 163 -1.19 17.44 7.75
CA LEU A 163 -0.85 16.74 6.52
C LEU A 163 -0.11 17.65 5.54
N THR A 164 -0.52 18.91 5.43
CA THR A 164 0.15 19.93 4.63
C THR A 164 1.58 20.16 5.11
N GLU A 165 1.80 20.22 6.43
CA GLU A 165 3.15 20.28 7.01
C GLU A 165 4.00 19.06 6.70
N ILE A 166 3.41 17.85 6.74
CA ILE A 166 4.10 16.61 6.37
C ILE A 166 4.53 16.65 4.90
N ASN A 167 3.65 17.07 3.99
CA ASN A 167 3.95 17.13 2.57
C ASN A 167 5.11 18.10 2.29
N LYS A 168 5.05 19.33 2.82
CA LYS A 168 6.15 20.31 2.71
C LYS A 168 7.47 19.77 3.29
N TRP A 169 7.40 19.05 4.41
CA TRP A 169 8.57 18.43 5.02
C TRP A 169 9.15 17.32 4.14
N ILE A 170 8.32 16.48 3.52
CA ILE A 170 8.77 15.42 2.58
C ILE A 170 9.44 16.04 1.36
N GLU A 171 8.82 17.06 0.75
CA GLU A 171 9.36 17.77 -0.42
C GLU A 171 10.74 18.36 -0.13
N LYS A 172 10.91 18.97 1.03
CA LYS A 172 12.16 19.64 1.42
C LYS A 172 13.27 18.65 1.81
N ASN A 173 12.94 17.56 2.50
CA ASN A 173 13.95 16.73 3.18
C ASN A 173 14.13 15.34 2.58
N ASN A 174 13.25 14.90 1.67
CA ASN A 174 13.26 13.55 1.10
C ASN A 174 13.47 12.41 2.14
N PRO A 175 12.72 12.41 3.26
CA PRO A 175 12.96 11.53 4.42
C PRO A 175 12.73 10.06 4.08
N SER A 176 13.22 9.13 4.92
CA SER A 176 12.90 7.71 4.75
C SER A 176 11.42 7.42 4.99
N LEU A 177 10.91 6.26 4.54
CA LEU A 177 9.53 5.85 4.86
C LEU A 177 9.36 5.61 6.36
N GLU A 178 10.42 5.17 7.05
CA GLU A 178 10.41 4.99 8.50
C GLU A 178 10.25 6.31 9.23
N ASP A 179 10.96 7.36 8.81
CA ASP A 179 10.79 8.70 9.39
C ASP A 179 9.38 9.26 9.13
N ILE A 180 8.82 9.00 7.95
CA ILE A 180 7.43 9.36 7.63
C ILE A 180 6.46 8.65 8.59
N ASN A 181 6.60 7.33 8.75
CA ASN A 181 5.77 6.54 9.68
C ASN A 181 5.89 7.08 11.10
N ASN A 182 7.12 7.27 11.59
CA ASN A 182 7.40 7.77 12.94
C ASN A 182 6.79 9.15 13.21
N LYS A 183 6.72 10.01 12.19
CA LYS A 183 6.10 11.34 12.31
C LYS A 183 4.58 11.25 12.23
N LEU A 184 4.02 10.40 11.37
CA LEU A 184 2.59 10.19 11.22
C LEU A 184 1.97 9.49 12.45
N ASP A 185 2.64 8.50 13.02
CA ASP A 185 2.17 7.75 14.20
C ASP A 185 1.99 8.66 15.43
N LYS A 186 2.68 9.81 15.48
CA LYS A 186 2.54 10.81 16.56
C LYS A 186 1.34 11.74 16.39
N ILE A 187 0.78 11.85 15.18
CA ILE A 187 -0.22 12.87 14.84
C ILE A 187 -1.55 12.28 14.38
N VAL A 188 -1.56 11.03 13.92
CA VAL A 188 -2.76 10.31 13.50
C VAL A 188 -3.42 9.67 14.72
N VAL A 189 -4.67 10.03 14.97
CA VAL A 189 -5.52 9.39 15.97
C VAL A 189 -6.25 8.23 15.32
N VAL A 190 -6.35 7.09 16.02
CA VAL A 190 -7.01 5.87 15.52
C VAL A 190 -8.20 5.55 16.39
N GLU A 191 -9.37 5.45 15.76
CA GLU A 191 -10.61 5.03 16.41
C GLU A 191 -11.08 3.69 15.86
N ASP A 192 -11.49 2.78 16.76
CA ASP A 192 -12.04 1.50 16.35
C ASP A 192 -13.50 1.61 15.96
N LYS A 193 -13.86 1.02 14.82
CA LYS A 193 -15.23 0.89 14.40
C LYS A 193 -15.52 -0.57 14.10
N VAL A 194 -16.44 -1.15 14.87
CA VAL A 194 -16.96 -2.49 14.56
C VAL A 194 -17.66 -2.42 13.19
N LEU A 195 -17.11 -3.11 12.20
CA LEU A 195 -17.82 -3.32 10.95
C LEU A 195 -18.89 -4.38 11.19
N LYS A 196 -20.15 -4.05 10.92
CA LYS A 196 -21.15 -5.09 10.66
C LYS A 196 -20.84 -5.63 9.26
N LEU A 197 -20.39 -6.88 9.20
CA LEU A 197 -20.30 -7.64 7.95
C LEU A 197 -21.68 -7.81 7.35
#